data_AF-A0A1I2TK91-F1
#
_entry.id   AF-A0A1I2TK91-F1
#
_cell.length_a   1.000
_cell.length_b   1.000
_cell.length_c   1.000
_cell.angle_alpha   90.00
_cell.angle_beta   90.00
_cell.angle_gamma   90.00
#
_symmetry.space_group_name_H-M   'P 1'
#
loop_
_entity.id
_entity.type
_entity.pdbx_description
1 polymer ?
#
loop_
_entity_poly.entity_id
_entity_poly.type
_entity_poly.pdbx_seq_one_letter_code
_entity_poly.pdbx_strand_id
1 'polypeptide(L)'
;MMELNVKEVALPKKIEWNYEELKAEIAEKAKTYETMVYTDDQIKIAKSDKAKLNHLKKALNDERIAREREYMKPFNEFKSQINEIISIIDKPVSIIDKQVKEYDQIKKREKAKKCLELFEELNCNYDWLDYSKVSNPKWTNTTFTLKKVQEEIEGKLEQIENDLNTLSSLEAFSFEAIEEYKRSLDVGKAIAEGQRLVAIQKRKEEMERRKAEQERIQKENERKAQELAQQLAKQEQQRILEEQSQKSEEGNLPGQMEITDYPNAIPEGYQVETVKGEEAEPAAAWIRFEAKLTTEQAYKLKDFFEGNKIEFRAI
;
A
#
# COMPACT_ATOMS: atom_id res chain seq x y z
N MET A 1 31.81 -31.48 -35.81
CA MET A 1 30.72 -30.49 -35.89
C MET A 1 29.58 -31.15 -36.64
N MET A 2 28.33 -31.06 -36.18
CA MET A 2 27.19 -31.55 -36.96
C MET A 2 26.82 -30.45 -37.96
N GLU A 3 26.90 -30.71 -39.25
CA GLU A 3 26.70 -29.71 -40.30
C GLU A 3 25.63 -30.19 -41.29
N LEU A 4 24.74 -29.28 -41.66
CA LEU A 4 23.73 -29.53 -42.68
C LEU A 4 24.39 -29.44 -44.07
N ASN A 5 24.39 -30.55 -44.80
CA ASN A 5 24.85 -30.58 -46.19
C ASN A 5 23.65 -30.78 -47.12
N VAL A 6 23.27 -29.70 -47.82
CA VAL A 6 22.20 -29.76 -48.83
C VAL A 6 22.84 -29.91 -50.20
N LYS A 7 22.55 -31.02 -50.88
CA LYS A 7 22.99 -31.24 -52.27
C LYS A 7 22.29 -30.27 -53.22
N GLU A 8 22.96 -29.93 -54.32
CA GLU A 8 22.41 -29.07 -55.35
C GLU A 8 21.11 -29.67 -55.93
N VAL A 9 20.03 -28.87 -55.95
CA VAL A 9 18.72 -29.26 -56.45
C VAL A 9 18.47 -28.56 -57.78
N ALA A 10 18.16 -29.33 -58.83
CA ALA A 10 17.76 -28.77 -60.12
C ALA A 10 16.43 -28.03 -59.97
N LEU A 11 16.42 -26.73 -60.30
CA LEU A 11 15.20 -25.92 -60.28
C LEU A 11 14.21 -26.41 -61.36
N PRO A 12 12.88 -26.33 -61.10
CA PRO A 12 11.89 -26.65 -62.11
C PRO A 12 12.08 -25.78 -63.36
N LYS A 13 12.06 -26.41 -64.53
CA LYS A 13 12.07 -25.69 -65.82
C LYS A 13 10.79 -24.87 -65.99
N LYS A 14 10.86 -23.84 -66.83
CA LYS A 14 9.70 -23.00 -67.21
C LYS A 14 8.55 -23.89 -67.70
N ILE A 15 7.34 -23.62 -67.22
CA ILE A 15 6.13 -24.30 -67.69
C ILE A 15 5.71 -23.68 -69.02
N GLU A 16 5.88 -24.44 -70.10
CA GLU A 16 5.38 -24.07 -71.42
C GLU A 16 3.95 -24.60 -71.60
N TRP A 17 3.07 -23.73 -72.07
CA TRP A 17 1.66 -24.04 -72.36
C TRP A 17 1.15 -23.05 -73.40
N ASN A 18 -0.02 -23.34 -73.99
CA ASN A 18 -0.62 -22.58 -75.08
C ASN A 18 -1.26 -21.25 -74.62
N TYR A 19 -0.54 -20.47 -73.83
CA TYR A 19 -1.01 -19.22 -73.24
C TYR A 19 -1.52 -18.22 -74.28
N GLU A 20 -0.72 -17.93 -75.32
CA GLU A 20 -1.07 -16.92 -76.33
C GLU A 20 -2.29 -17.34 -77.16
N GLU A 21 -2.39 -18.63 -77.50
CA GLU A 21 -3.52 -19.19 -78.23
C GLU A 21 -4.82 -19.12 -77.40
N LEU A 22 -4.79 -19.63 -76.16
CA LEU A 22 -5.95 -19.58 -75.25
C LEU A 22 -6.37 -18.15 -74.93
N LYS A 23 -5.41 -17.25 -74.75
CA LYS A 23 -5.70 -15.84 -74.46
C LYS A 23 -6.36 -15.16 -75.66
N ALA A 24 -5.87 -15.39 -76.88
CA ALA A 24 -6.46 -14.84 -78.09
C ALA A 24 -7.88 -15.37 -78.31
N GLU A 25 -8.10 -16.68 -78.20
CA GLU A 25 -9.40 -17.31 -78.40
C GLU A 25 -10.44 -16.84 -77.36
N ILE A 26 -10.06 -16.76 -76.09
CA ILE A 26 -10.96 -16.26 -75.03
C ILE A 26 -11.26 -14.77 -75.22
N ALA A 27 -10.26 -13.96 -75.61
CA ALA A 27 -10.44 -12.52 -75.84
C ALA A 27 -11.36 -12.23 -77.04
N GLU A 28 -11.25 -13.01 -78.11
CA GLU A 28 -12.15 -12.93 -79.26
C GLU A 28 -13.58 -13.31 -78.87
N LYS A 29 -13.76 -14.44 -78.17
CA LYS A 29 -15.07 -14.86 -77.67
C LYS A 29 -15.69 -13.85 -76.69
N ALA A 30 -14.89 -13.22 -75.84
CA ALA A 30 -15.36 -12.19 -74.91
C ALA A 30 -15.97 -10.97 -75.62
N LYS A 31 -15.32 -10.48 -76.70
CA LYS A 31 -15.85 -9.37 -77.53
C LYS A 31 -17.19 -9.72 -78.18
N THR A 32 -17.33 -10.96 -78.63
CA THR A 32 -18.58 -11.47 -79.20
C THR A 32 -19.71 -11.50 -78.16
N TYR A 33 -19.42 -11.84 -76.91
CA TYR A 33 -20.43 -11.86 -75.83
C TYR A 33 -20.80 -10.46 -75.31
N GLU A 34 -19.89 -9.48 -75.37
CA GLU A 34 -20.16 -8.09 -74.93
C GLU A 34 -21.13 -7.33 -75.85
N THR A 35 -21.20 -7.70 -77.12
CA THR A 35 -21.96 -6.96 -78.15
C THR A 35 -23.29 -7.61 -78.53
N MET A 36 -23.62 -8.78 -77.97
CA MET A 36 -24.76 -9.60 -78.39
C MET A 36 -25.96 -9.45 -77.45
N VAL A 37 -27.10 -9.00 -77.98
CA VAL A 37 -28.40 -8.98 -77.26
C VAL A 37 -29.11 -10.31 -77.52
N TYR A 38 -29.25 -11.13 -76.47
CA TYR A 38 -29.85 -12.46 -76.58
C TYR A 38 -31.37 -12.40 -76.80
N THR A 39 -31.87 -13.06 -77.84
CA THR A 39 -33.29 -13.37 -78.02
C THR A 39 -33.68 -14.66 -77.30
N ASP A 40 -35.00 -14.93 -77.11
CA ASP A 40 -35.48 -16.12 -76.38
C ASP A 40 -34.90 -17.45 -76.91
N ASP A 41 -34.74 -17.57 -78.23
CA ASP A 41 -34.14 -18.75 -78.86
C ASP A 41 -32.62 -18.89 -78.60
N GLN A 42 -31.93 -17.79 -78.29
CA GLN A 42 -30.47 -17.75 -78.07
C GLN A 42 -30.08 -17.97 -76.61
N ILE A 43 -31.02 -17.88 -75.65
CA ILE A 43 -30.76 -18.10 -74.22
C ILE A 43 -30.20 -19.51 -73.95
N LYS A 44 -30.64 -20.52 -74.70
CA LYS A 44 -30.12 -21.88 -74.56
C LYS A 44 -28.65 -21.98 -74.96
N ILE A 45 -28.24 -21.25 -76.00
CA ILE A 45 -26.85 -21.18 -76.48
C ILE A 45 -26.00 -20.41 -75.47
N ALA A 46 -26.47 -19.26 -74.97
CA ALA A 46 -25.79 -18.47 -73.94
C ALA A 46 -25.51 -19.26 -72.65
N LYS A 47 -26.49 -20.06 -72.18
CA LYS A 47 -26.31 -20.95 -71.02
C LYS A 47 -25.24 -22.03 -71.27
N SER A 48 -25.20 -22.58 -72.49
CA SER A 48 -24.19 -23.57 -72.90
C SER A 48 -22.79 -22.95 -72.92
N ASP A 49 -22.63 -21.76 -73.51
CA ASP A 49 -21.33 -21.10 -73.61
C ASP A 49 -20.82 -20.63 -72.25
N LYS A 50 -21.69 -20.13 -71.36
CA LYS A 50 -21.35 -19.86 -69.96
C LYS A 50 -20.83 -21.11 -69.25
N ALA A 51 -21.47 -22.26 -69.46
CA ALA A 51 -21.03 -23.53 -68.87
C ALA A 51 -19.65 -23.95 -69.40
N LYS A 52 -19.40 -23.82 -70.70
CA LYS A 52 -18.07 -24.09 -71.30
C LYS A 52 -16.98 -23.17 -70.73
N LEU A 53 -17.24 -21.86 -70.60
CA LEU A 53 -16.29 -20.90 -70.01
C LEU A 53 -15.99 -21.23 -68.55
N ASN A 54 -17.02 -21.57 -67.77
CA ASN A 54 -16.82 -22.00 -66.37
C ASN A 54 -16.03 -23.31 -66.27
N HIS A 55 -16.26 -24.27 -67.18
CA HIS A 55 -15.48 -25.49 -67.23
C HIS A 55 -14.01 -25.23 -67.59
N LEU A 56 -13.75 -24.34 -68.57
CA LEU A 56 -12.39 -23.95 -68.93
C LEU A 56 -11.68 -23.24 -67.78
N LYS A 57 -12.36 -22.29 -67.12
CA LYS A 57 -11.84 -21.61 -65.92
C LYS A 57 -11.47 -22.62 -64.82
N LYS A 58 -12.34 -23.61 -64.58
CA LYS A 58 -12.07 -24.66 -63.60
C LYS A 58 -10.86 -25.50 -64.01
N ALA A 59 -10.78 -25.95 -65.27
CA ALA A 59 -9.65 -26.76 -65.76
C ALA A 59 -8.30 -26.03 -65.62
N LEU A 60 -8.24 -24.74 -65.96
CA LEU A 60 -7.02 -23.92 -65.80
C LEU A 60 -6.58 -23.83 -64.33
N ASN A 61 -7.53 -23.61 -63.43
CA ASN A 61 -7.21 -23.53 -62.00
C ASN A 61 -6.85 -24.90 -61.41
N ASP A 62 -7.51 -25.98 -61.84
CA ASP A 62 -7.20 -27.33 -61.38
C ASP A 62 -5.78 -27.75 -61.82
N GLU A 63 -5.37 -27.44 -63.05
CA GLU A 63 -4.00 -27.68 -63.53
C GLU A 63 -2.97 -26.84 -62.77
N ARG A 64 -3.28 -25.55 -62.49
CA ARG A 64 -2.44 -24.69 -61.65
C ARG A 64 -2.19 -25.33 -60.28
N ILE A 65 -3.26 -25.80 -59.61
CA ILE A 65 -3.19 -26.43 -58.29
C ILE A 65 -2.42 -27.75 -58.35
N ALA A 66 -2.64 -28.56 -59.41
CA ALA A 66 -1.93 -29.82 -59.59
C ALA A 66 -0.42 -29.62 -59.71
N ARG A 67 0.02 -28.68 -60.55
CA ARG A 67 1.44 -28.33 -60.72
C ARG A 67 2.04 -27.73 -59.46
N GLU A 68 1.33 -26.82 -58.79
CA GLU A 68 1.77 -26.24 -57.51
C GLU A 68 2.01 -27.34 -56.46
N ARG A 69 1.07 -28.29 -56.35
CA ARG A 69 1.21 -29.43 -55.42
C ARG A 69 2.42 -30.30 -55.77
N GLU A 70 2.64 -30.58 -57.05
CA GLU A 70 3.77 -31.40 -57.51
C GLU A 70 5.11 -30.72 -57.24
N TYR A 71 5.24 -29.43 -57.54
CA TYR A 71 6.47 -28.67 -57.26
C TYR A 71 6.73 -28.47 -55.77
N MET A 72 5.67 -28.28 -54.97
CA MET A 72 5.81 -28.11 -53.53
C MET A 72 6.03 -29.44 -52.79
N LYS A 73 5.72 -30.59 -53.39
CA LYS A 73 5.91 -31.90 -52.77
C LYS A 73 7.35 -32.16 -52.29
N PRO A 74 8.41 -32.04 -53.12
CA PRO A 74 9.79 -32.25 -52.66
C PRO A 74 10.22 -31.23 -51.61
N PHE A 75 9.77 -29.98 -51.72
CA PHE A 75 10.07 -28.95 -50.72
C PHE A 75 9.39 -29.23 -49.37
N ASN A 76 8.11 -29.64 -49.38
CA ASN A 76 7.37 -29.97 -48.17
C ASN A 76 7.93 -31.21 -47.48
N GLU A 77 8.38 -32.20 -48.25
CA GLU A 77 9.10 -33.37 -47.72
C GLU A 77 10.41 -32.94 -47.04
N PHE A 78 11.25 -32.17 -47.73
CA PHE A 78 12.48 -31.61 -47.16
C PHE A 78 12.21 -30.80 -45.88
N LYS A 79 11.22 -29.91 -45.92
CA LYS A 79 10.79 -29.12 -44.75
C LYS A 79 10.36 -30.01 -43.60
N SER A 80 9.61 -31.09 -43.87
CA SER A 80 9.17 -32.05 -42.85
C SER A 80 10.36 -32.75 -42.21
N GLN A 81 11.32 -33.22 -43.01
CA GLN A 81 12.54 -33.89 -42.53
C GLN A 81 13.41 -32.94 -41.69
N ILE A 82 13.57 -31.69 -42.11
CA ILE A 82 14.28 -30.67 -41.33
C ILE A 82 13.56 -30.43 -39.99
N ASN A 83 12.24 -30.28 -39.99
CA ASN A 83 11.47 -30.06 -38.76
C ASN A 83 11.54 -31.27 -37.80
N GLU A 84 11.58 -32.49 -38.34
CA GLU A 84 11.78 -33.70 -37.54
C GLU A 84 13.15 -33.67 -36.85
N ILE A 85 14.22 -33.35 -37.58
CA ILE A 85 15.57 -33.22 -37.01
C ILE A 85 15.61 -32.11 -35.96
N ILE A 86 15.00 -30.94 -36.23
CA ILE A 86 14.89 -29.85 -35.24
C ILE A 86 14.18 -30.35 -33.97
N SER A 87 13.07 -31.07 -34.11
CA SER A 87 12.32 -31.60 -32.97
C SER A 87 13.13 -32.62 -32.15
N ILE A 88 13.96 -33.43 -32.81
CA ILE A 88 14.90 -34.34 -32.15
C ILE A 88 15.96 -33.58 -31.36
N ILE A 89 16.41 -32.42 -31.84
CA ILE A 89 17.41 -31.55 -31.17
C ILE A 89 16.79 -30.77 -30.00
N ASP A 90 15.56 -30.27 -30.14
CA ASP A 90 14.89 -29.46 -29.12
C ASP A 90 14.72 -30.23 -27.80
N LYS A 91 14.49 -31.54 -27.88
CA LYS A 91 14.31 -32.40 -26.70
C LYS A 91 15.55 -32.43 -25.78
N PRO A 92 16.76 -32.82 -26.22
CA PRO A 92 17.95 -32.78 -25.39
C PRO A 92 18.33 -31.35 -24.99
N VAL A 93 18.13 -30.33 -25.85
CA VAL A 93 18.36 -28.92 -25.50
C VAL A 93 17.51 -28.52 -24.28
N SER A 94 16.22 -28.83 -24.29
CA SER A 94 15.33 -28.53 -23.17
C SER A 94 15.72 -29.27 -21.88
N ILE A 95 16.19 -30.50 -21.98
CA ILE A 95 16.68 -31.28 -20.83
C ILE A 95 17.94 -30.64 -20.25
N ILE A 96 18.91 -30.28 -21.10
CA ILE A 96 20.16 -29.62 -20.69
C ILE A 96 19.84 -28.28 -20.03
N ASP A 97 18.99 -27.45 -20.64
CA ASP A 97 18.59 -26.16 -20.09
C ASP A 97 17.98 -26.28 -18.69
N LYS A 98 17.12 -27.28 -18.48
CA LYS A 98 16.54 -27.55 -17.16
C LYS A 98 17.61 -27.95 -16.16
N GLN A 99 18.51 -28.86 -16.54
CA GLN A 99 19.60 -29.31 -15.66
C GLN A 99 20.56 -28.16 -15.30
N VAL A 100 20.91 -27.30 -16.26
CA VAL A 100 21.76 -26.12 -16.02
C VAL A 100 21.05 -25.15 -15.06
N LYS A 101 19.78 -24.85 -15.29
CA LYS A 101 19.00 -23.98 -14.38
C LYS A 101 18.88 -24.55 -12.97
N GLU A 102 18.64 -25.86 -12.84
CA GLU A 102 18.56 -26.52 -11.55
C GLU A 102 19.91 -26.51 -10.83
N TYR A 103 21.00 -26.79 -11.54
CA TYR A 103 22.36 -26.70 -11.02
C TYR A 103 22.69 -25.28 -10.51
N ASP A 104 22.39 -24.24 -11.31
CA ASP A 104 22.60 -22.85 -10.91
C ASP A 104 21.76 -22.48 -9.68
N GLN A 105 20.51 -22.95 -9.60
CA GLN A 105 19.67 -22.76 -8.42
C GLN A 105 20.20 -23.49 -7.19
N ILE A 106 20.74 -24.70 -7.35
CA ILE A 106 21.41 -25.43 -6.26
C ILE A 106 22.62 -24.63 -5.78
N LYS A 107 23.49 -24.17 -6.69
CA LYS A 107 24.65 -23.34 -6.36
C LYS A 107 24.26 -22.04 -5.65
N LYS A 108 23.19 -21.39 -6.10
CA LYS A 108 22.63 -20.20 -5.47
C LYS A 108 22.13 -20.47 -4.05
N ARG A 109 21.44 -21.60 -3.84
CA ARG A 109 20.95 -22.05 -2.52
C ARG A 109 22.10 -22.45 -1.59
N GLU A 110 23.07 -23.22 -2.05
CA GLU A 110 24.29 -23.57 -1.30
C GLU A 110 25.02 -22.31 -0.85
N LYS A 111 25.14 -21.32 -1.75
CA LYS A 111 25.78 -20.06 -1.41
C LYS A 111 24.97 -19.23 -0.43
N ALA A 112 23.64 -19.19 -0.56
CA ALA A 112 22.77 -18.55 0.42
C ALA A 112 22.94 -19.16 1.81
N LYS A 113 23.04 -20.49 1.92
CA LYS A 113 23.35 -21.18 3.18
C LYS A 113 24.70 -20.75 3.74
N LYS A 114 25.75 -20.73 2.91
CA LYS A 114 27.07 -20.24 3.35
C LYS A 114 27.06 -18.79 3.81
N CYS A 115 26.25 -17.93 3.20
CA CYS A 115 26.10 -16.54 3.65
C CYS A 115 25.41 -16.45 5.02
N LEU A 116 24.41 -17.31 5.25
CA LEU A 116 23.75 -17.42 6.55
C LEU A 116 24.71 -17.97 7.62
N GLU A 117 25.40 -19.07 7.34
CA GLU A 117 26.40 -19.66 8.24
C GLU A 117 27.49 -18.64 8.61
N LEU A 118 27.99 -17.88 7.62
CA LEU A 118 28.97 -16.82 7.83
C LEU A 118 28.41 -15.68 8.69
N PHE A 119 27.14 -15.30 8.49
CA PHE A 119 26.49 -14.30 9.35
C PHE A 119 26.35 -14.82 10.78
N GLU A 120 25.91 -16.06 10.98
CA GLU A 120 25.78 -16.68 12.30
C GLU A 120 27.14 -16.79 13.02
N GLU A 121 28.21 -17.07 12.29
CA GLU A 121 29.59 -17.10 12.83
C GLU A 121 30.07 -15.71 13.26
N LEU A 122 29.79 -14.68 12.46
CA LEU A 122 30.25 -13.30 12.73
C LEU A 122 29.35 -12.56 13.75
N ASN A 123 28.05 -12.85 13.77
CA ASN A 123 27.07 -12.19 14.63
C ASN A 123 27.03 -12.81 16.03
N CYS A 124 28.11 -12.65 16.80
CA CYS A 124 28.22 -13.22 18.15
C CYS A 124 27.57 -12.38 19.27
N ASN A 125 27.23 -11.11 18.99
CA ASN A 125 26.82 -10.14 20.02
C ASN A 125 25.35 -9.73 19.95
N TYR A 126 24.62 -10.07 18.89
CA TYR A 126 23.28 -9.52 18.63
C TYR A 126 22.25 -10.61 18.31
N ASP A 127 21.69 -11.23 19.34
CA ASP A 127 20.63 -12.26 19.21
C ASP A 127 19.35 -11.74 18.54
N TRP A 128 19.10 -10.43 18.62
CA TRP A 128 17.92 -9.78 18.04
C TRP A 128 18.09 -9.48 16.54
N LEU A 129 19.30 -9.61 15.99
CA LEU A 129 19.61 -9.26 14.62
C LEU A 129 19.36 -10.45 13.69
N ASP A 130 18.29 -10.35 12.90
CA ASP A 130 17.96 -11.37 11.90
C ASP A 130 18.74 -11.18 10.60
N TYR A 131 19.19 -12.28 9.99
CA TYR A 131 19.91 -12.28 8.71
C TYR A 131 19.16 -11.50 7.62
N SER A 132 17.83 -11.56 7.57
CA SER A 132 17.02 -10.85 6.57
C SER A 132 17.22 -9.34 6.60
N LYS A 133 17.55 -8.76 7.76
CA LYS A 133 17.78 -7.32 7.91
C LYS A 133 19.12 -6.84 7.37
N VAL A 134 20.12 -7.73 7.31
CA VAL A 134 21.47 -7.42 6.82
C VAL A 134 21.75 -8.00 5.43
N SER A 135 20.95 -8.98 5.00
CA SER A 135 21.18 -9.71 3.77
C SER A 135 21.07 -8.82 2.52
N ASN A 136 21.89 -9.13 1.52
CA ASN A 136 21.86 -8.47 0.22
C ASN A 136 21.59 -9.51 -0.89
N PRO A 137 20.59 -9.31 -1.76
CA PRO A 137 20.28 -10.24 -2.85
C PRO A 137 21.48 -10.56 -3.77
N LYS A 138 22.42 -9.61 -3.91
CA LYS A 138 23.61 -9.75 -4.75
C LYS A 138 24.62 -10.76 -4.21
N TRP A 139 24.62 -11.08 -2.92
CA TRP A 139 25.57 -12.02 -2.32
C TRP A 139 25.52 -13.41 -2.95
N THR A 140 24.33 -13.82 -3.39
CA THR A 140 24.12 -15.12 -4.02
C THR A 140 24.58 -15.18 -5.49
N ASN A 141 24.94 -14.06 -6.12
CA ASN A 141 25.40 -14.01 -7.50
C ASN A 141 26.79 -14.64 -7.64
N THR A 142 27.05 -15.41 -8.70
CA THR A 142 28.32 -16.12 -8.91
C THR A 142 29.56 -15.22 -8.80
N THR A 143 29.48 -13.97 -9.27
CA THR A 143 30.59 -12.99 -9.26
C THR A 143 30.90 -12.39 -7.89
N PHE A 144 30.00 -12.53 -6.91
CA PHE A 144 30.13 -11.89 -5.60
C PHE A 144 30.82 -12.84 -4.61
N THR A 145 32.12 -12.72 -4.37
CA THR A 145 32.86 -13.72 -3.57
C THR A 145 32.38 -13.77 -2.11
N LEU A 146 32.52 -14.93 -1.44
CA LEU A 146 32.19 -15.05 0.00
C LEU A 146 33.02 -14.10 0.87
N LYS A 147 34.25 -13.78 0.46
CA LYS A 147 35.07 -12.76 1.11
C LYS A 147 34.40 -11.37 1.11
N LYS A 148 33.80 -10.97 -0.01
CA LYS A 148 33.06 -9.70 -0.06
C LYS A 148 31.78 -9.74 0.77
N VAL A 149 31.14 -10.90 0.88
CA VAL A 149 30.00 -11.10 1.78
C VAL A 149 30.43 -10.88 3.22
N GLN A 150 31.56 -11.49 3.62
CA GLN A 150 32.15 -11.30 4.94
C GLN A 150 32.42 -9.81 5.22
N GLU A 151 33.12 -9.12 4.33
CA GLU A 151 33.43 -7.68 4.46
C GLU A 151 32.15 -6.83 4.60
N GLU A 152 31.09 -7.12 3.84
CA GLU A 152 29.81 -6.40 3.97
C GLU A 152 29.08 -6.71 5.29
N ILE A 153 29.13 -7.96 5.78
CA ILE A 153 28.56 -8.34 7.08
C ILE A 153 29.32 -7.62 8.22
N GLU A 154 30.65 -7.71 8.22
CA GLU A 154 31.51 -7.06 9.22
C GLU A 154 31.26 -5.56 9.28
N GLY A 155 31.23 -4.88 8.13
CA GLY A 155 30.94 -3.45 8.07
C GLY A 155 29.52 -3.10 8.56
N LYS A 156 28.54 -3.99 8.39
CA LYS A 156 27.20 -3.80 8.95
C LYS A 156 27.15 -3.99 10.46
N LEU A 157 27.86 -4.98 10.99
CA LEU A 157 27.97 -5.21 12.43
C LEU A 157 28.70 -4.05 13.13
N GLU A 158 29.77 -3.54 12.53
CA GLU A 158 30.48 -2.35 13.01
C GLU A 158 29.58 -1.11 12.98
N GLN A 159 28.80 -0.91 11.92
CA GLN A 159 27.82 0.17 11.86
C GLN A 159 26.79 0.05 13.00
N ILE A 160 26.26 -1.15 13.23
CA ILE A 160 25.30 -1.43 14.30
C ILE A 160 25.89 -1.13 15.68
N GLU A 161 27.14 -1.53 15.91
CA GLU A 161 27.85 -1.24 17.16
C GLU A 161 27.98 0.27 17.40
N ASN A 162 28.39 1.02 16.37
CA ASN A 162 28.51 2.48 16.44
C ASN A 162 27.15 3.17 16.70
N ASP A 163 26.10 2.71 16.04
CA ASP A 163 24.74 3.23 16.21
C ASP A 163 24.23 2.95 17.64
N LEU A 164 24.44 1.74 18.18
CA LEU A 164 24.09 1.40 19.56
C LEU A 164 24.91 2.21 20.59
N ASN A 165 26.19 2.42 20.35
CA ASN A 165 27.04 3.27 21.19
C ASN A 165 26.52 4.72 21.20
N THR A 166 26.10 5.23 20.04
CA THR A 166 25.48 6.56 19.93
C THR A 166 24.18 6.64 20.73
N LEU A 167 23.28 5.65 20.59
CA LEU A 167 22.00 5.65 21.27
C LEU A 167 22.12 5.44 22.79
N SER A 168 23.09 4.64 23.24
CA SER A 168 23.35 4.44 24.67
C SER A 168 23.91 5.68 25.35
N SER A 169 24.55 6.58 24.59
CA SER A 169 25.04 7.88 25.08
C SER A 169 23.97 8.96 25.27
N LEU A 170 22.71 8.70 24.88
CA LEU A 170 21.61 9.65 25.07
C LEU A 170 21.33 9.89 26.57
N GLU A 171 21.16 11.15 26.96
CA GLU A 171 20.95 11.56 28.36
C GLU A 171 19.65 10.99 28.98
N ALA A 172 18.62 10.75 28.16
CA ALA A 172 17.32 10.25 28.60
C ALA A 172 16.68 9.38 27.53
N PHE A 173 15.88 8.40 27.97
CA PHE A 173 15.14 7.45 27.11
C PHE A 173 16.03 6.69 26.11
N SER A 174 17.29 6.43 26.46
CA SER A 174 18.24 5.69 25.63
C SER A 174 17.79 4.24 25.39
N PHE A 175 17.15 3.61 26.38
CA PHE A 175 16.59 2.27 26.27
C PHE A 175 15.50 2.19 25.18
N GLU A 176 14.53 3.11 25.21
CA GLU A 176 13.44 3.16 24.24
C GLU A 176 13.96 3.45 22.83
N ALA A 177 14.95 4.34 22.71
CA ALA A 177 15.62 4.60 21.45
C ALA A 177 16.32 3.34 20.90
N ILE A 178 17.03 2.59 21.75
CA ILE A 178 17.67 1.32 21.37
C ILE A 178 16.62 0.29 20.92
N GLU A 179 15.48 0.18 21.61
CA GLU A 179 14.42 -0.75 21.21
C GLU A 179 13.81 -0.39 19.85
N GLU A 180 13.63 0.91 19.55
CA GLU A 180 13.20 1.36 18.22
C GLU A 180 14.27 1.07 17.15
N TYR A 181 15.55 1.21 17.51
CA TYR A 181 16.65 0.85 16.62
C TYR A 181 16.67 -0.66 16.31
N LYS A 182 16.51 -1.53 17.31
CA LYS A 182 16.48 -2.99 17.07
C LYS A 182 15.36 -3.40 16.12
N ARG A 183 14.24 -2.67 16.12
CA ARG A 183 13.12 -2.87 15.19
C ARG A 183 13.45 -2.39 13.79
N SER A 184 13.94 -1.16 13.67
CA SER A 184 14.06 -0.44 12.39
C SER A 184 15.43 -0.53 11.70
N LEU A 185 16.51 -0.78 12.45
CA LEU A 185 17.91 -0.55 12.07
C LEU A 185 18.17 0.87 11.52
N ASP A 186 17.47 1.85 12.07
CA ASP A 186 17.56 3.25 11.68
C ASP A 186 17.86 4.13 12.89
N VAL A 187 19.12 4.57 13.01
CA VAL A 187 19.59 5.40 14.12
C VAL A 187 18.88 6.75 14.17
N GLY A 188 18.49 7.30 13.02
CA GLY A 188 17.77 8.57 12.95
C GLY A 188 16.37 8.47 13.56
N LYS A 189 15.64 7.40 13.26
CA LYS A 189 14.33 7.12 13.87
C LYS A 189 14.43 6.88 15.37
N ALA A 190 15.45 6.12 15.78
CA ALA A 190 15.70 5.84 17.19
C ALA A 190 15.98 7.11 18.01
N ILE A 191 16.85 8.00 17.52
CA ILE A 191 17.13 9.30 18.15
C ILE A 191 15.86 10.15 18.23
N ALA A 192 15.09 10.21 17.14
CA ALA A 192 13.85 10.98 17.09
C ALA A 192 12.83 10.50 18.13
N GLU A 193 12.71 9.18 18.34
CA GLU A 193 11.82 8.63 19.36
C GLU A 193 12.28 8.98 20.78
N GLY A 194 13.59 8.86 21.07
CA GLY A 194 14.14 9.30 22.36
C GLY A 194 13.85 10.78 22.64
N GLN A 195 14.07 11.66 21.66
CA GLN A 195 13.78 13.09 21.77
C GLN A 195 12.28 13.38 21.95
N ARG A 196 11.41 12.61 21.28
CA ARG A 196 9.95 12.72 21.42
C ARG A 196 9.53 12.42 22.86
N LEU A 197 10.11 11.39 23.49
CA LEU A 197 9.83 11.03 24.88
C LEU A 197 10.33 12.10 25.86
N VAL A 198 11.51 12.68 25.63
CA VAL A 198 12.01 13.83 26.40
C VAL A 198 11.02 15.01 26.33
N ALA A 199 10.54 15.34 25.13
CA ALA A 199 9.59 16.43 24.95
C ALA A 199 8.26 16.17 25.68
N ILE A 200 7.77 14.93 25.65
CA ILE A 200 6.57 14.51 26.38
C ILE A 200 6.78 14.62 27.89
N GLN A 201 7.91 14.16 28.41
CA GLN A 201 8.23 14.23 29.84
C GLN A 201 8.28 15.68 30.33
N LYS A 202 8.98 16.56 29.59
CA LYS A 202 9.03 18.00 29.91
C LYS A 202 7.64 18.64 29.92
N ARG A 203 6.80 18.33 28.93
CA ARG A 203 5.41 18.81 28.90
C ARG A 203 4.60 18.32 30.10
N LYS A 204 4.74 17.05 30.48
CA LYS A 204 4.05 16.49 31.65
C LYS A 204 4.49 17.20 32.93
N GLU A 205 5.79 17.39 33.13
CA GLU A 205 6.33 18.08 34.31
C GLU A 205 5.89 19.55 34.38
N GLU A 206 5.89 20.26 33.26
CA GLU A 206 5.42 21.65 33.21
C GLU A 206 3.94 21.75 33.58
N MET A 207 3.11 20.83 33.05
CA MET A 207 1.68 20.78 33.37
C MET A 207 1.43 20.49 34.85
N GLU A 208 2.16 19.55 35.44
CA GLU A 208 2.04 19.24 36.86
C GLU A 208 2.54 20.39 37.75
N ARG A 209 3.61 21.09 37.37
CA ARG A 209 4.05 22.31 38.08
C ARG A 209 3.00 23.40 38.05
N ARG A 210 2.40 23.66 36.88
CA ARG A 210 1.32 24.66 36.74
C ARG A 210 0.11 24.30 37.60
N LYS A 211 -0.30 23.03 37.62
CA LYS A 211 -1.40 22.57 38.48
C LYS A 211 -1.08 22.73 39.96
N ALA A 212 0.12 22.35 40.40
CA ALA A 212 0.54 22.48 41.79
C ALA A 212 0.60 23.96 42.23
N GLU A 213 1.07 24.86 41.37
CA GLU A 213 1.08 26.29 41.63
C GLU A 213 -0.34 26.88 41.71
N GLN A 214 -1.23 26.50 40.79
CA GLN A 214 -2.64 26.89 40.85
C GLN A 214 -3.32 26.41 42.13
N GLU A 215 -3.09 25.16 42.54
CA GLU A 215 -3.65 24.61 43.77
C GLU A 215 -3.11 25.36 45.02
N ARG A 216 -1.83 25.73 45.02
CA ARG A 216 -1.25 26.55 46.09
C ARG A 216 -1.88 27.93 46.17
N ILE A 217 -2.03 28.62 45.04
CA ILE A 217 -2.68 29.93 44.96
C ILE A 217 -4.13 29.82 45.42
N GLN A 218 -4.85 28.79 44.99
CA GLN A 218 -6.24 28.56 45.39
C GLN A 218 -6.36 28.32 46.90
N LYS A 219 -5.52 27.46 47.49
CA LYS A 219 -5.47 27.23 48.94
C LYS A 219 -5.14 28.50 49.73
N GLU A 220 -4.21 29.31 49.23
CA GLU A 220 -3.88 30.59 49.88
C GLU A 220 -5.05 31.58 49.81
N ASN A 221 -5.72 31.68 48.66
CA ASN A 221 -6.91 32.52 48.49
C ASN A 221 -8.07 32.04 49.37
N GLU A 222 -8.31 30.74 49.47
CA GLU A 222 -9.32 30.15 50.36
C GLU A 222 -9.00 30.46 51.82
N ARG A 223 -7.74 30.35 52.24
CA ARG A 223 -7.34 30.70 53.61
C ARG A 223 -7.55 32.18 53.91
N LYS A 224 -7.17 33.08 53.00
CA LYS A 224 -7.42 34.53 53.13
C LYS A 224 -8.92 34.84 53.18
N ALA A 225 -9.74 34.18 52.36
CA ALA A 225 -11.19 34.36 52.37
C ALA A 225 -11.83 33.88 53.68
N GLN A 226 -11.36 32.75 54.23
CA GLN A 226 -11.80 32.26 55.54
C GLN A 226 -11.40 33.19 56.67
N GLU A 227 -10.16 33.70 56.67
CA GLU A 227 -9.68 34.68 57.66
C GLU A 227 -10.52 35.97 57.61
N LEU A 228 -10.81 36.49 56.41
CA LEU A 228 -11.66 37.66 56.21
C LEU A 228 -13.10 37.42 56.70
N ALA A 229 -13.70 36.27 56.37
CA ALA A 229 -15.03 35.90 56.81
C ALA A 229 -15.11 35.78 58.35
N GLN A 230 -14.09 35.22 59.00
CA GLN A 230 -14.02 35.18 60.46
C GLN A 230 -13.88 36.56 61.09
N GLN A 231 -13.12 37.47 60.48
CA GLN A 231 -13.01 38.85 60.96
C GLN A 231 -14.34 39.61 60.85
N LEU A 232 -15.02 39.49 59.70
CA LEU A 232 -16.35 40.08 59.49
C LEU A 232 -17.37 39.52 60.50
N ALA A 233 -17.38 38.20 60.73
CA ALA A 233 -18.27 37.59 61.72
C ALA A 233 -18.02 38.09 63.15
N LYS A 234 -16.74 38.31 63.53
CA LYS A 234 -16.38 38.90 64.83
C LYS A 234 -16.82 40.35 64.95
N GLN A 235 -16.63 41.15 63.90
CA GLN A 235 -17.11 42.54 63.86
C GLN A 235 -18.64 42.60 63.96
N GLU A 236 -19.35 41.71 63.29
CA GLU A 236 -20.80 41.64 63.34
C GLU A 236 -21.31 41.22 64.72
N GLN A 237 -20.68 40.24 65.38
CA GLN A 237 -20.97 39.90 66.78
C GLN A 237 -20.70 41.06 67.74
N GLN A 238 -19.63 41.83 67.54
CA GLN A 238 -19.36 43.03 68.34
C GLN A 238 -20.43 44.10 68.11
N ARG A 239 -20.84 44.35 66.87
CA ARG A 239 -21.96 45.27 66.57
C ARG A 239 -23.23 44.83 67.26
N ILE A 240 -23.60 43.54 67.19
CA ILE A 240 -24.80 43.00 67.87
C ILE A 240 -24.70 43.18 69.40
N LEU A 241 -23.51 42.98 69.98
CA LEU A 241 -23.30 43.13 71.44
C LEU A 241 -23.33 44.60 71.88
N GLU A 242 -22.80 45.52 71.08
CA GLU A 242 -22.89 46.97 71.30
C GLU A 242 -24.33 47.46 71.16
N GLU A 243 -25.07 46.95 70.17
CA GLU A 243 -26.50 47.25 69.95
C GLU A 243 -27.37 46.69 71.09
N GLN A 244 -26.99 45.57 71.70
CA GLN A 244 -27.60 45.04 72.92
C GLN A 244 -27.21 45.82 74.18
N SER A 245 -25.97 46.32 74.27
CA SER A 245 -25.51 47.12 75.41
C SER A 245 -26.17 48.51 75.43
N GLN A 246 -26.38 49.12 74.26
CA GLN A 246 -27.14 50.37 74.10
C GLN A 246 -28.64 50.22 74.42
N LYS A 247 -29.20 49.00 74.38
CA LYS A 247 -30.58 48.72 74.81
C LYS A 247 -30.76 48.51 76.32
N SER A 248 -29.69 48.64 77.13
CA SER A 248 -29.75 48.50 78.61
C SER A 248 -29.99 49.82 79.38
N GLU A 249 -30.12 50.96 78.68
CA GLU A 249 -30.30 52.30 79.29
C GLU A 249 -31.68 52.95 79.06
N GLU A 250 -32.65 52.26 78.44
CA GLU A 250 -34.06 52.67 78.47
C GLU A 250 -34.92 51.53 79.01
N GLY A 251 -35.54 51.81 80.16
CA GLY A 251 -36.50 50.92 80.78
C GLY A 251 -37.84 50.86 80.03
N ASN A 252 -38.48 49.72 80.24
CA ASN A 252 -39.91 49.41 80.19
C ASN A 252 -40.43 48.54 79.03
N LEU A 253 -41.12 47.48 79.45
CA LEU A 253 -41.72 46.33 78.74
C LEU A 253 -43.02 46.70 77.97
N PRO A 254 -43.84 45.72 77.50
CA PRO A 254 -43.62 44.64 76.54
C PRO A 254 -44.73 44.66 75.44
N GLY A 255 -44.54 43.93 74.35
CA GLY A 255 -45.61 43.67 73.39
C GLY A 255 -45.36 42.39 72.60
N GLN A 256 -46.01 41.31 73.02
CA GLN A 256 -45.95 39.99 72.40
C GLN A 256 -46.36 40.05 70.93
N MET A 257 -45.52 39.48 70.07
CA MET A 257 -45.79 39.31 68.65
C MET A 257 -46.45 37.95 68.43
N GLU A 258 -47.50 38.00 67.62
CA GLU A 258 -48.33 36.90 67.17
C GLU A 258 -47.58 35.85 66.34
N ILE A 259 -48.23 34.70 66.33
CA ILE A 259 -48.09 33.52 65.49
C ILE A 259 -48.29 33.88 64.01
N THR A 260 -47.67 33.09 63.12
CA THR A 260 -48.16 32.54 61.83
C THR A 260 -47.07 32.66 60.76
N ASP A 261 -46.49 31.54 60.32
CA ASP A 261 -46.99 30.53 59.38
C ASP A 261 -46.37 30.76 57.98
N TYR A 262 -45.89 29.66 57.38
CA TYR A 262 -45.13 29.58 56.13
C TYR A 262 -45.92 30.17 54.94
N PRO A 263 -45.28 30.66 53.85
CA PRO A 263 -45.03 29.76 52.71
C PRO A 263 -43.84 30.10 51.76
N ASN A 264 -43.28 29.03 51.18
CA ASN A 264 -42.82 28.84 49.79
C ASN A 264 -42.73 30.07 48.85
N ALA A 265 -41.55 30.30 48.23
CA ALA A 265 -41.41 30.78 46.84
C ALA A 265 -39.94 30.74 46.34
N ILE A 266 -39.73 30.16 45.16
CA ILE A 266 -38.67 30.48 44.17
C ILE A 266 -39.26 31.63 43.31
N PRO A 267 -38.58 32.73 42.90
CA PRO A 267 -37.56 32.71 41.83
C PRO A 267 -36.54 33.88 41.71
N GLU A 268 -35.59 33.65 40.78
CA GLU A 268 -34.95 34.59 39.83
C GLU A 268 -34.23 35.88 40.28
N GLY A 269 -32.97 36.00 39.83
CA GLY A 269 -32.49 37.25 39.23
C GLY A 269 -31.02 37.64 39.49
N TYR A 270 -30.29 37.80 38.38
CA TYR A 270 -29.08 38.63 38.15
C TYR A 270 -27.69 37.98 38.04
N GLN A 271 -27.41 37.63 36.78
CA GLN A 271 -26.24 37.94 35.93
C GLN A 271 -24.95 38.48 36.55
N VAL A 272 -23.81 37.94 36.09
CA VAL A 272 -22.63 38.72 35.70
C VAL A 272 -22.02 38.12 34.43
N GLU A 273 -21.65 39.04 33.53
CA GLU A 273 -21.21 38.90 32.15
C GLU A 273 -19.90 38.12 31.96
N THR A 274 -19.86 37.27 30.94
CA THR A 274 -18.63 36.72 30.34
C THR A 274 -18.14 37.66 29.23
N VAL A 275 -16.93 38.18 29.41
CA VAL A 275 -16.21 38.92 28.36
C VAL A 275 -15.65 37.92 27.34
N LYS A 276 -16.02 38.16 26.07
CA LYS A 276 -15.59 37.45 24.85
C LYS A 276 -14.06 37.41 24.69
N GLY A 277 -13.54 36.20 24.46
CA GLY A 277 -12.37 35.96 23.63
C GLY A 277 -12.79 34.99 22.52
N GLU A 278 -12.81 35.46 21.27
CA GLU A 278 -13.10 34.65 20.09
C GLU A 278 -11.93 33.69 19.84
N GLU A 279 -12.13 32.40 20.11
CA GLU A 279 -11.36 31.32 19.49
C GLU A 279 -12.31 30.55 18.56
N ALA A 280 -11.96 30.51 17.27
CA ALA A 280 -12.69 29.79 16.25
C ALA A 280 -12.78 28.30 16.60
N GLU A 281 -14.00 27.74 16.58
CA GLU A 281 -14.20 26.30 16.67
C GLU A 281 -13.37 25.60 15.59
N PRO A 282 -12.51 24.61 15.93
CA PRO A 282 -11.86 23.81 14.90
C PRO A 282 -12.95 23.03 14.16
N ALA A 283 -13.08 23.28 12.86
CA ALA A 283 -14.01 22.55 12.00
C ALA A 283 -13.83 21.03 12.18
N ALA A 284 -14.93 20.33 12.48
CA ALA A 284 -14.92 18.89 12.66
C ALA A 284 -14.34 18.19 11.41
N ALA A 285 -13.30 17.38 11.61
CA ALA A 285 -12.63 16.63 10.55
C ALA A 285 -12.90 15.13 10.67
N TRP A 286 -13.15 14.46 9.54
CA TRP A 286 -13.33 13.01 9.52
C TRP A 286 -12.00 12.29 9.76
N ILE A 287 -11.90 11.58 10.88
CA ILE A 287 -10.75 10.73 11.21
C ILE A 287 -11.12 9.27 10.89
N ARG A 288 -10.29 8.61 10.07
CA ARG A 288 -10.46 7.18 9.74
C ARG A 288 -9.48 6.34 10.55
N PHE A 289 -9.98 5.31 11.21
CA PHE A 289 -9.16 4.31 11.89
C PHE A 289 -9.85 2.94 11.83
N GLU A 290 -9.06 1.88 11.91
CA GLU A 290 -9.55 0.50 11.96
C GLU A 290 -9.33 -0.05 13.36
N ALA A 291 -10.36 -0.67 13.92
CA ALA A 291 -10.30 -1.32 15.23
C ALA A 291 -10.79 -2.75 15.11
N LYS A 292 -9.99 -3.71 15.59
CA LYS A 292 -10.38 -5.12 15.68
C LYS A 292 -11.17 -5.32 16.97
N LEU A 293 -12.48 -5.40 16.87
CA LEU A 293 -13.39 -5.45 18.01
C LEU A 293 -14.28 -6.69 17.99
N THR A 294 -14.71 -7.13 19.17
CA THR A 294 -15.86 -8.04 19.31
C THR A 294 -17.17 -7.28 19.13
N THR A 295 -18.27 -8.00 18.90
CA THR A 295 -19.60 -7.39 18.74
C THR A 295 -20.01 -6.54 19.95
N GLU A 296 -19.70 -6.99 21.18
CA GLU A 296 -20.01 -6.23 22.40
C GLU A 296 -19.19 -4.94 22.50
N GLN A 297 -17.91 -4.98 22.10
CA GLN A 297 -17.04 -3.81 22.07
C GLN A 297 -17.50 -2.79 21.02
N ALA A 298 -18.02 -3.24 19.88
CA ALA A 298 -18.59 -2.37 18.86
C ALA A 298 -19.82 -1.60 19.36
N TYR A 299 -20.71 -2.26 20.14
CA TYR A 299 -21.86 -1.58 20.76
C TYR A 299 -21.43 -0.54 21.80
N LYS A 300 -20.48 -0.86 22.69
CA LYS A 300 -19.98 0.11 23.67
C LYS A 300 -19.32 1.33 23.00
N LEU A 301 -18.62 1.12 21.89
CA LEU A 301 -18.01 2.20 21.11
C LEU A 301 -19.06 3.08 20.44
N LYS A 302 -20.15 2.48 19.94
CA LYS A 302 -21.29 3.21 19.40
C LYS A 302 -21.95 4.11 20.45
N ASP A 303 -22.28 3.56 21.62
CA ASP A 303 -22.92 4.31 22.72
C ASP A 303 -22.04 5.49 23.18
N PHE A 304 -20.71 5.28 23.19
CA PHE A 304 -19.75 6.34 23.48
C PHE A 304 -19.82 7.48 22.46
N PHE A 305 -19.89 7.19 21.16
CA PHE A 305 -20.00 8.23 20.14
C PHE A 305 -21.31 9.00 20.22
N GLU A 306 -22.44 8.31 20.44
CA GLU A 306 -23.75 8.94 20.60
C GLU A 306 -23.81 9.84 21.85
N GLY A 307 -23.29 9.37 22.99
CA GLY A 307 -23.24 10.13 24.24
C GLY A 307 -22.37 11.39 24.18
N ASN A 308 -21.37 11.40 23.31
CA ASN A 308 -20.46 12.54 23.11
C ASN A 308 -20.82 13.38 21.87
N LYS A 309 -21.96 13.12 21.20
CA LYS A 309 -22.39 13.81 19.97
C LYS A 309 -21.34 13.79 18.85
N ILE A 310 -20.61 12.67 18.73
CA ILE A 310 -19.60 12.46 17.69
C ILE A 310 -20.27 11.81 16.48
N GLU A 311 -20.13 12.43 15.31
CA GLU A 311 -20.61 11.84 14.05
C GLU A 311 -19.71 10.66 13.63
N PHE A 312 -20.33 9.50 13.38
CA PHE A 312 -19.63 8.30 12.93
C PHE A 312 -20.38 7.64 11.76
N ARG A 313 -19.65 6.86 10.95
CA ARG A 313 -20.21 6.03 9.88
C ARG A 313 -19.46 4.70 9.82
N ALA A 314 -20.19 3.63 9.54
CA ALA A 314 -19.57 2.36 9.20
C ALA A 314 -18.79 2.52 7.88
N ILE A 315 -17.61 1.91 7.81
CA ILE A 315 -16.78 1.85 6.59
C ILE A 315 -17.23 0.66 5.76
#